data_AF-A0A135VMX4-F1
#
_entry.id   AF-A0A135VMX4-F1
#
_cell.length_a   1.000
_cell.length_b   1.000
_cell.length_c   1.000
_cell.angle_alpha   90.00
_cell.angle_beta   90.00
_cell.angle_gamma   90.00
#
_symmetry.space_group_name_H-M   'P 1'
#
loop_
_entity.id
_entity.type
_entity.pdbx_description
1 polymer ?
#
loop_
_entity_poly.entity_id
_entity_poly.type
_entity_poly.pdbx_seq_one_letter_code
_entity_poly.pdbx_strand_id
1 'polypeptide(L)'
;MSFDKNTNPLKLHHVIGDMEADYIYTPGIAGDKFFKTLRDEGKFLATHCESCDHTYLPPRMYCERCFLKLDKWIEAESTGVVDTFTLVSEDSNGDKLTEPVLVAFIRIDKTNGGVIHKLGGIDAESAKVGMKVKAVLKDKSKRTGGLTDIAHFTPQ
;
A
#
# COMPACT_ATOMS: atom_id res chain seq x y z
N MET A 1 16.77 37.96 -17.53
CA MET A 1 17.48 36.68 -17.73
C MET A 1 18.80 36.82 -16.98
N SER A 2 18.95 36.19 -15.82
CA SER A 2 20.17 36.34 -15.01
C SER A 2 21.36 35.68 -15.72
N PHE A 3 22.47 36.42 -15.80
CA PHE A 3 23.73 35.98 -16.42
C PHE A 3 24.57 35.07 -15.50
N ASP A 4 24.12 34.81 -14.27
CA ASP A 4 24.79 33.91 -13.33
C ASP A 4 24.38 32.45 -13.58
N LYS A 5 24.74 31.89 -14.73
CA LYS A 5 24.68 30.43 -14.92
C LYS A 5 25.83 29.80 -14.15
N ASN A 6 25.51 29.07 -13.08
CA ASN A 6 26.49 28.25 -12.36
C ASN A 6 26.97 27.10 -13.26
N THR A 7 28.19 27.20 -13.79
CA THR A 7 28.81 26.18 -14.66
C THR A 7 29.69 25.20 -13.89
N ASN A 8 29.86 25.38 -12.58
CA ASN A 8 30.70 24.52 -11.76
C ASN A 8 29.85 23.49 -10.99
N PRO A 9 29.92 22.20 -11.36
CA PRO A 9 29.12 21.14 -10.74
C PRO A 9 29.52 20.83 -9.29
N LEU A 10 30.67 21.34 -8.81
CA LEU A 10 31.11 21.17 -7.41
C LEU A 10 30.67 22.32 -6.50
N LYS A 11 30.06 23.37 -7.06
CA LYS A 11 29.62 24.54 -6.29
C LYS A 11 28.17 24.33 -5.83
N LEU A 12 28.01 23.78 -4.63
CA LEU A 12 26.71 23.67 -3.97
C LEU A 12 26.14 25.07 -3.71
N HIS A 13 24.89 25.28 -4.12
CA HIS A 13 24.12 26.48 -3.80
C HIS A 13 22.87 26.06 -3.03
N HIS A 14 22.64 26.69 -1.89
CA HIS A 14 21.38 26.59 -1.18
C HIS A 14 20.36 27.50 -1.87
N VAL A 15 19.31 26.90 -2.40
CA VAL A 15 18.12 27.63 -2.84
C VAL A 15 17.16 27.63 -1.66
N ILE A 16 17.03 28.79 -1.00
CA ILE A 16 16.01 28.96 0.03
C ILE A 16 14.70 29.23 -0.69
N GLY A 17 13.85 28.22 -0.75
CA GLY A 17 12.52 28.24 -1.32
C GLY A 17 11.77 27.01 -0.85
N ASP A 18 10.45 27.11 -0.82
CA ASP A 18 9.60 25.94 -0.64
C ASP A 18 9.64 25.15 -1.95
N MET A 19 10.25 23.97 -1.94
CA MET A 19 9.98 23.00 -2.99
C MET A 19 8.60 22.44 -2.64
N GLU A 20 7.54 23.04 -3.19
CA GLU A 20 6.16 22.56 -3.06
C GLU A 20 6.09 21.11 -3.55
N ALA A 21 6.42 20.17 -2.67
CA ALA A 21 6.14 18.75 -2.81
C ALA A 21 4.71 18.45 -2.31
N ASP A 22 3.93 19.50 -2.04
CA ASP A 22 2.52 19.48 -1.67
C ASP A 22 1.63 19.17 -2.88
N TYR A 23 1.94 18.08 -3.57
CA TYR A 23 1.05 17.53 -4.57
C TYR A 23 -0.03 16.72 -3.86
N ILE A 24 -1.29 17.05 -4.12
CA ILE A 24 -2.39 16.10 -3.90
C ILE A 24 -2.22 15.01 -4.98
N TYR A 25 -1.39 14.02 -4.70
CA TYR A 25 -1.22 12.87 -5.57
C TYR A 25 -2.54 12.10 -5.61
N THR A 26 -3.25 12.24 -6.73
CA THR A 26 -4.44 11.42 -6.98
C THR A 26 -3.99 9.96 -7.17
N PRO A 27 -4.70 8.97 -6.60
CA PRO A 27 -4.30 7.56 -6.65
C PRO A 27 -4.47 6.93 -8.06
N GLY A 28 -4.70 7.75 -9.10
CA GLY A 28 -5.06 7.34 -10.44
C GLY A 28 -6.42 6.65 -10.51
N ILE A 29 -6.86 6.30 -11.73
CA ILE A 29 -8.14 5.61 -11.97
C ILE A 29 -8.21 4.30 -11.17
N ALA A 30 -7.10 3.56 -11.15
CA ALA A 30 -7.10 2.25 -10.52
C ALA A 30 -7.16 2.31 -8.99
N GLY A 31 -6.34 3.17 -8.38
CA GLY A 31 -6.33 3.35 -6.94
C GLY A 31 -7.61 4.01 -6.42
N ASP A 32 -8.16 5.00 -7.15
CA ASP A 32 -9.45 5.62 -6.80
C ASP A 32 -10.58 4.58 -6.75
N LYS A 33 -10.67 3.71 -7.77
CA LYS A 33 -11.65 2.62 -7.81
C LYS A 33 -11.43 1.62 -6.67
N PHE A 34 -10.18 1.23 -6.41
CA PHE A 34 -9.83 0.33 -5.30
C PHE A 34 -10.29 0.88 -3.96
N PHE A 35 -9.93 2.13 -3.63
CA PHE A 35 -10.27 2.72 -2.34
C PHE A 35 -11.75 2.99 -2.18
N LYS A 36 -12.45 3.41 -3.24
CA LYS A 36 -13.92 3.57 -3.20
C LYS A 36 -14.62 2.22 -2.98
N THR A 37 -14.23 1.16 -3.68
CA THR A 37 -14.80 -0.18 -3.47
C THR A 37 -14.49 -0.73 -2.08
N LEU A 38 -13.27 -0.52 -1.56
CA LEU A 38 -12.91 -0.89 -0.20
C LEU A 38 -13.80 -0.16 0.84
N ARG A 39 -14.00 1.15 0.67
CA ARG A 39 -14.84 1.96 1.56
C ARG A 39 -16.31 1.54 1.49
N ASP A 40 -16.87 1.52 0.29
CA ASP A 40 -18.31 1.44 0.07
C ASP A 40 -18.84 0.00 0.15
N GLU A 41 -18.05 -0.96 -0.31
CA GLU A 41 -18.43 -2.37 -0.41
C GLU A 41 -17.65 -3.28 0.54
N GLY A 42 -16.49 -2.85 1.04
CA GLY A 42 -15.63 -3.70 1.86
C GLY A 42 -14.93 -4.80 1.06
N LYS A 43 -14.72 -4.58 -0.23
CA LYS A 43 -14.14 -5.56 -1.16
C LYS A 43 -12.77 -5.11 -1.64
N PHE A 44 -11.93 -6.09 -1.96
CA PHE A 44 -10.61 -5.86 -2.51
C PHE A 44 -10.72 -6.00 -4.03
N LEU A 45 -10.20 -5.04 -4.78
CA LEU A 45 -10.14 -5.12 -6.23
C LEU A 45 -8.72 -5.35 -6.71
N ALA A 46 -8.60 -6.14 -7.76
CA ALA A 46 -7.38 -6.36 -8.51
C ALA A 46 -7.66 -6.16 -10.01
N THR A 47 -6.60 -5.96 -10.79
CA THR A 47 -6.67 -6.01 -12.26
C THR A 47 -5.88 -7.18 -12.79
N HIS A 48 -6.40 -7.85 -13.81
CA HIS A 48 -5.81 -9.06 -14.36
C HIS A 48 -5.36 -8.87 -15.81
N CYS A 49 -4.13 -9.27 -16.11
CA CYS A 49 -3.60 -9.29 -17.47
C CYS A 49 -3.94 -10.61 -18.15
N GLU A 50 -4.85 -10.60 -19.13
CA GLU A 50 -5.22 -11.82 -19.86
C GLU A 50 -4.10 -12.37 -20.75
N SER A 51 -3.06 -11.59 -21.03
CA SER A 51 -1.93 -11.99 -21.88
C SER A 51 -0.86 -12.78 -21.12
N CYS A 52 -0.56 -12.41 -19.87
CA CYS A 52 0.47 -13.07 -19.05
C CYS A 52 -0.06 -13.69 -17.75
N ASP A 53 -1.38 -13.74 -17.57
CA ASP A 53 -2.06 -14.30 -16.40
C ASP A 53 -1.68 -13.64 -15.06
N HIS A 54 -1.14 -12.42 -15.10
CA HIS A 54 -0.71 -11.69 -13.92
C HIS A 54 -1.85 -10.88 -13.29
N THR A 55 -2.11 -11.08 -12.00
CA THR A 55 -3.14 -10.39 -11.23
C THR A 55 -2.52 -9.36 -10.28
N TYR A 56 -2.73 -8.08 -10.54
CA TYR A 56 -2.18 -6.95 -9.79
C TYR A 56 -3.05 -6.55 -8.60
N LEU A 57 -2.45 -6.56 -7.41
CA LEU A 57 -3.00 -5.97 -6.19
C LEU A 57 -1.89 -5.23 -5.44
N PRO A 58 -2.00 -3.90 -5.22
CA PRO A 58 -3.08 -3.00 -5.66
C PRO A 58 -3.25 -2.95 -7.19
N PRO A 59 -4.47 -2.66 -7.68
CA PRO A 59 -4.76 -2.71 -9.10
C PRO A 59 -4.02 -1.61 -9.87
N ARG A 60 -3.72 -1.89 -11.14
CA ARG A 60 -3.08 -0.97 -12.09
C ARG A 60 -3.88 -0.88 -13.38
N MET A 61 -3.74 0.23 -14.12
CA MET A 61 -4.34 0.39 -15.45
C MET A 61 -3.47 -0.13 -16.60
N TYR A 62 -2.24 -0.54 -16.31
CA TYR A 62 -1.25 -0.92 -17.30
C TYR A 62 -0.40 -2.08 -16.79
N CYS A 63 -0.15 -3.06 -17.64
CA CYS A 63 0.72 -4.19 -17.37
C CYS A 63 2.13 -3.88 -17.87
N GLU A 64 3.07 -3.71 -16.95
CA GLU A 64 4.48 -3.43 -17.30
C GLU A 64 5.22 -4.62 -17.92
N ARG A 65 4.62 -5.83 -17.89
CA ARG A 65 5.21 -7.05 -18.49
C ARG A 65 4.86 -7.20 -19.97
N CYS A 66 3.59 -6.94 -20.31
CA CYS A 66 3.08 -7.09 -21.68
C CYS A 66 2.97 -5.77 -22.43
N PHE A 67 3.15 -4.64 -21.75
CA PHE A 67 2.96 -3.30 -22.29
C PHE A 67 1.53 -3.03 -22.78
N LEU A 68 0.54 -3.68 -22.16
CA LEU A 68 -0.89 -3.59 -22.52
C LEU A 68 -1.69 -2.89 -21.43
N LYS A 69 -2.80 -2.26 -21.84
CA LYS A 69 -3.82 -1.73 -20.92
C LYS A 69 -4.49 -2.87 -20.16
N LEU A 70 -4.78 -2.65 -18.87
CA LEU A 70 -5.50 -3.57 -18.01
C LEU A 70 -6.94 -3.11 -17.85
N ASP A 71 -7.88 -3.82 -18.48
CA ASP A 71 -9.31 -3.52 -18.44
C ASP A 71 -10.13 -4.54 -17.63
N LYS A 72 -9.56 -5.72 -17.35
CA LYS A 72 -10.24 -6.77 -16.58
C LYS A 72 -10.07 -6.55 -15.08
N TRP A 73 -11.17 -6.16 -14.43
CA TRP A 73 -11.28 -6.01 -12.99
C TRP A 73 -11.80 -7.30 -12.36
N ILE A 74 -11.19 -7.72 -11.26
CA ILE A 74 -11.65 -8.88 -10.49
C ILE A 74 -11.75 -8.52 -9.00
N GLU A 75 -12.69 -9.17 -8.31
CA GLU A 75 -12.73 -9.16 -6.85
C GLU A 75 -11.63 -10.09 -6.33
N ALA A 76 -10.75 -9.55 -5.49
CA ALA A 76 -9.69 -10.29 -4.82
C ALA A 76 -10.17 -10.76 -3.44
N GLU A 77 -9.53 -11.81 -2.94
CA GLU A 77 -9.81 -12.32 -1.60
C GLU A 77 -9.41 -11.28 -0.52
N SER A 78 -10.08 -11.33 0.62
CA SER A 78 -9.67 -10.58 1.82
C SER A 78 -8.68 -11.35 2.69
N THR A 79 -8.21 -12.49 2.19
CA THR A 79 -7.28 -13.41 2.85
C THR A 79 -5.92 -13.37 2.17
N GLY A 80 -4.90 -13.74 2.93
CA GLY A 80 -3.54 -13.78 2.41
C GLY A 80 -2.57 -14.48 3.34
N VAL A 81 -1.30 -14.37 2.98
CA VAL A 81 -0.19 -14.97 3.70
C VAL A 81 0.83 -13.89 4.06
N VAL A 82 1.30 -13.92 5.30
CA VAL A 82 2.41 -13.07 5.76
C VAL A 82 3.66 -13.48 4.99
N ASP A 83 4.13 -12.60 4.12
CA ASP A 83 5.32 -12.83 3.30
C ASP A 83 6.59 -12.39 4.04
N THR A 84 6.52 -11.25 4.74
CA THR A 84 7.53 -10.76 5.68
C THR A 84 6.90 -9.81 6.70
N PHE A 85 7.55 -9.59 7.84
CA PHE A 85 7.08 -8.68 8.88
C PHE A 85 8.20 -8.03 9.67
N THR A 86 7.88 -6.96 10.39
CA THR A 86 8.76 -6.28 11.33
C THR A 86 7.96 -5.73 12.51
N LEU A 87 8.63 -5.52 13.63
CA LEU A 87 8.09 -4.85 14.81
C LEU A 87 8.56 -3.40 14.82
N VAL A 88 7.63 -2.46 14.72
CA VAL A 88 7.91 -1.03 14.79
C VAL A 88 7.81 -0.59 16.24
N SER A 89 8.92 -0.19 16.85
CA SER A 89 9.00 0.22 18.26
C SER A 89 9.11 1.72 18.49
N GLU A 90 9.33 2.50 17.44
CA GLU A 90 9.56 3.94 17.49
C GLU A 90 8.65 4.64 16.48
N ASP A 91 8.24 5.87 16.80
CA ASP A 91 7.44 6.71 15.90
C ASP A 91 8.32 7.47 14.89
N SER A 92 7.69 8.31 14.07
CA SER A 92 8.40 9.09 13.04
C SER A 92 9.35 10.15 13.59
N ASN A 93 9.25 10.50 14.87
CA ASN A 93 10.14 11.44 15.56
C ASN A 93 11.30 10.70 16.28
N GLY A 94 11.29 9.37 16.29
CA GLY A 94 12.25 8.53 17.01
C GLY A 94 11.86 8.30 18.47
N ASP A 95 10.66 8.71 18.90
CA ASP A 95 10.18 8.45 20.25
C ASP A 95 9.68 7.02 20.36
N LYS A 96 9.96 6.37 21.51
CA LYS A 96 9.53 5.00 21.75
C LYS A 96 8.01 4.92 21.84
N LEU A 97 7.41 4.03 21.06
CA LEU A 97 5.98 3.73 21.14
C LEU A 97 5.64 3.05 22.46
N THR A 98 4.52 3.45 23.07
CA THR A 98 3.97 2.77 24.25
C THR A 98 3.66 1.31 23.95
N GLU A 99 3.12 1.05 22.76
CA GLU A 99 2.82 -0.28 22.25
C GLU A 99 3.49 -0.44 20.87
N PRO A 100 4.51 -1.31 20.73
CA PRO A 100 5.10 -1.61 19.44
C PRO A 100 4.07 -2.16 18.45
N VAL A 101 4.17 -1.76 17.18
CA VAL A 101 3.21 -2.13 16.14
C VAL A 101 3.81 -3.18 15.20
N LEU A 102 3.15 -4.32 15.09
CA LEU A 102 3.53 -5.37 14.15
C LEU A 102 3.03 -5.02 12.75
N VAL A 103 3.94 -4.88 11.79
CA VAL A 103 3.63 -4.54 10.40
C VAL A 103 4.15 -5.64 9.48
N ALA A 104 3.32 -6.09 8.55
CA ALA A 104 3.66 -7.14 7.61
C ALA A 104 3.39 -6.72 6.17
N PHE A 105 4.11 -7.33 5.23
CA PHE A 105 3.68 -7.44 3.85
C PHE A 105 2.83 -8.71 3.72
N ILE A 106 1.56 -8.53 3.38
CA ILE A 106 0.59 -9.62 3.21
C ILE A 106 0.39 -9.84 1.72
N ARG A 107 0.82 -11.00 1.20
CA ARG A 107 0.51 -11.43 -0.16
C ARG A 107 -0.94 -11.90 -0.20
N ILE A 108 -1.77 -11.27 -1.02
CA ILE A 108 -3.21 -11.56 -1.09
C ILE A 108 -3.44 -12.81 -1.95
N ASP A 109 -4.30 -13.70 -1.48
CA ASP A 109 -4.58 -14.97 -2.13
C ASP A 109 -5.07 -14.76 -3.57
N LYS A 110 -4.60 -15.62 -4.49
CA LYS A 110 -4.90 -15.58 -5.93
C LYS A 110 -4.48 -14.28 -6.64
N THR A 111 -3.55 -13.52 -6.05
CA THR A 111 -2.95 -12.34 -6.69
C THR A 111 -1.42 -12.46 -6.76
N ASN A 112 -0.80 -11.66 -7.62
CA ASN A 112 0.64 -11.50 -7.73
C ASN A 112 1.09 -10.21 -7.04
N GLY A 113 0.55 -9.94 -5.85
CA GLY A 113 0.82 -8.73 -5.10
C GLY A 113 0.33 -8.83 -3.67
N GLY A 114 0.28 -7.70 -2.99
CA GLY A 114 0.00 -7.66 -1.57
C GLY A 114 -0.12 -6.24 -1.05
N VAL A 115 -0.40 -6.15 0.24
CA VAL A 115 -0.48 -4.87 0.96
C VAL A 115 0.44 -4.90 2.16
N ILE A 116 1.04 -3.75 2.47
CA ILE A 116 1.72 -3.56 3.75
C ILE A 116 0.66 -3.10 4.75
N HIS A 117 0.48 -3.86 5.84
CA HIS A 117 -0.50 -3.51 6.85
C HIS A 117 -0.16 -4.08 8.23
N LYS A 118 -0.80 -3.53 9.26
CA LYS A 118 -0.72 -4.03 10.64
C LYS A 118 -1.25 -5.45 10.76
N LEU A 119 -0.53 -6.28 11.51
CA LEU A 119 -1.05 -7.52 12.08
C LEU A 119 -1.65 -7.23 13.47
N GLY A 120 -2.81 -7.81 13.76
CA GLY A 120 -3.52 -7.61 15.03
C GLY A 120 -4.19 -8.88 15.52
N GLY A 121 -4.52 -8.91 16.81
CA GLY A 121 -5.02 -10.11 17.48
C GLY A 121 -3.96 -11.19 17.67
N ILE A 122 -2.68 -10.81 17.64
CA ILE A 122 -1.53 -11.70 17.83
C ILE A 122 -0.38 -10.94 18.49
N ASP A 123 0.35 -11.63 19.37
CA ASP A 123 1.58 -11.13 19.97
C ASP A 123 2.77 -11.17 19.00
N ALA A 124 3.74 -10.28 19.17
CA ALA A 124 4.88 -10.16 18.27
C ALA A 124 5.69 -11.46 18.16
N GLU A 125 5.83 -12.20 19.26
CA GLU A 125 6.57 -13.47 19.35
C GLU A 125 5.86 -14.61 18.60
N SER A 126 4.55 -14.48 18.39
CA SER A 126 3.75 -15.48 17.69
C SER A 126 3.73 -15.25 16.18
N ALA A 127 4.12 -14.06 15.71
CA ALA A 127 4.16 -13.70 14.30
C ALA A 127 5.20 -14.53 13.53
N LYS A 128 4.81 -15.07 12.37
CA LYS A 128 5.65 -15.93 11.53
C LYS A 128 5.41 -15.69 10.04
N VAL A 129 6.48 -15.78 9.26
CA VAL A 129 6.39 -15.87 7.79
C VAL A 129 5.62 -17.14 7.42
N GLY A 130 4.74 -17.04 6.41
CA GLY A 130 3.88 -18.13 5.97
C GLY A 130 2.55 -18.24 6.73
N MET A 131 2.31 -17.40 7.74
CA MET A 131 1.05 -17.39 8.48
C MET A 131 -0.11 -16.93 7.60
N LYS A 132 -1.24 -17.66 7.66
CA LYS A 132 -2.48 -17.27 6.99
C LYS A 132 -3.21 -16.22 7.82
N VAL A 133 -3.67 -15.18 7.14
CA VAL A 133 -4.33 -14.04 7.77
C VAL A 133 -5.54 -13.59 6.96
N LYS A 134 -6.44 -12.85 7.62
CA LYS A 134 -7.62 -12.25 7.00
C LYS A 134 -7.74 -10.78 7.40
N ALA A 135 -8.13 -9.94 6.45
CA ALA A 135 -8.39 -8.53 6.68
C ALA A 135 -9.61 -8.34 7.60
N VAL A 136 -9.43 -7.52 8.63
CA VAL A 136 -10.51 -6.99 9.47
C VAL A 136 -10.75 -5.55 9.03
N LEU A 137 -11.94 -5.26 8.53
CA LEU A 137 -12.30 -3.91 8.10
C LEU A 137 -12.90 -3.11 9.25
N LYS A 138 -12.67 -1.80 9.24
CA LYS A 138 -13.42 -0.87 10.10
C LYS A 138 -14.92 -0.94 9.80
N ASP A 139 -15.74 -0.50 10.75
CA ASP A 139 -17.17 -0.27 10.51
C ASP A 139 -17.38 0.61 9.29
N LYS A 140 -18.41 0.33 8.48
CA LYS A 140 -18.65 1.06 7.21
C LYS A 140 -18.72 2.59 7.40
N SER A 141 -19.27 3.07 8.52
CA SER A 141 -19.35 4.50 8.85
C SER A 141 -18.01 5.17 9.17
N LYS A 142 -16.97 4.38 9.49
CA LYS A 142 -15.62 4.86 9.83
C LYS A 142 -14.63 4.76 8.67
N ARG A 143 -15.07 4.29 7.50
CA ARG A 143 -14.22 4.13 6.31
C ARG A 143 -14.16 5.44 5.53
N THR A 144 -12.96 5.84 5.13
CA THR A 144 -12.70 7.14 4.50
C THR A 144 -12.23 7.04 3.04
N GLY A 145 -12.02 5.84 2.51
CA GLY A 145 -11.46 5.64 1.17
C GLY A 145 -9.94 5.63 1.17
N GLY A 146 -9.34 4.97 2.17
CA GLY A 146 -7.90 4.79 2.27
C GLY A 146 -7.56 3.36 2.66
N LEU A 147 -6.27 2.99 2.58
CA LEU A 147 -5.83 1.65 2.96
C LEU A 147 -6.14 1.37 4.45
N THR A 148 -6.15 2.42 5.27
CA THR A 148 -6.50 2.37 6.70
C THR A 148 -7.97 2.05 6.97
N ASP A 149 -8.82 1.87 5.94
CA ASP A 149 -10.15 1.28 6.10
C ASP A 149 -10.07 -0.20 6.51
N ILE A 150 -8.94 -0.84 6.23
CA ILE A 150 -8.51 -2.08 6.86
C ILE A 150 -8.00 -1.71 8.27
N ALA A 151 -8.61 -2.27 9.31
CA ALA A 151 -8.17 -2.02 10.68
C ALA A 151 -6.85 -2.73 10.97
N HIS A 152 -6.77 -4.01 10.61
CA HIS A 152 -5.59 -4.87 10.69
C HIS A 152 -5.86 -6.18 9.93
N PHE A 153 -4.84 -7.02 9.76
CA PHE A 153 -4.97 -8.42 9.40
C PHE A 153 -4.83 -9.28 10.65
N THR A 154 -5.65 -10.30 10.80
CA THR A 154 -5.63 -11.21 11.95
C THR A 154 -5.37 -12.65 11.50
N PRO A 155 -4.69 -13.49 12.31
CA PRO A 155 -4.54 -14.91 11.99
C PRO A 155 -5.89 -15.60 11.76
N GLN A 156 -5.90 -16.58 10.84
CA GLN A 156 -7.07 -17.43 10.57
C GLN A 156 -7.17 -18.61 11.55
#